data_AF-F7HSL7-F1
#
_entry.id   AF-F7HSL7-F1
#
_cell.length_a   1.000
_cell.length_b   1.000
_cell.length_c   1.000
_cell.angle_alpha   90.00
_cell.angle_beta   90.00
_cell.angle_gamma   90.00
#
_symmetry.space_group_name_H-M   'P 1'
#
loop_
_entity.id
_entity.type
_entity.pdbx_description
1 polymer ?
#
loop_
_entity_poly.entity_id
_entity_poly.type
_entity_poly.pdbx_seq_one_letter_code
_entity_poly.pdbx_strand_id
1 'polypeptide(L)'
;MSSCIQVALVTGGNKGIGLAIVRDLCRRFSGDVVLTARNVARGQAAVQQLQAEGLSPRFHQLDIDDLQSIRALRDFLRKEYGGLDVLVNNAGIAFKVADPTPFHIQAEVTMKTNFFGTRDVCTELLPLIKPHGESDGKQRAFCLGLDLAPACLGSPLSSPRCGSTDLWAVFPASS
;
A
#
# COMPACT_ATOMS: atom_id res chain seq x y z
N MET A 1 2.78 -23.37 -21.48
CA MET A 1 2.05 -22.25 -20.83
C MET A 1 3.01 -21.66 -19.81
N SER A 2 3.56 -20.47 -20.05
CA SER A 2 4.43 -19.83 -19.06
C SER A 2 3.58 -19.52 -17.83
N SER A 3 3.90 -20.13 -16.69
CA SER A 3 3.29 -19.73 -15.43
C SER A 3 3.73 -18.29 -15.14
N CYS A 4 2.82 -17.32 -15.31
CA CYS A 4 3.13 -15.94 -14.93
C CYS A 4 3.25 -15.92 -13.40
N ILE A 5 4.39 -15.44 -12.90
CA ILE A 5 4.62 -15.32 -11.46
C ILE A 5 3.57 -14.35 -10.91
N GLN A 6 2.85 -14.77 -9.87
CA GLN A 6 1.92 -13.89 -9.17
C GLN A 6 2.69 -12.85 -8.38
N VAL A 7 2.19 -11.62 -8.31
CA VAL A 7 2.89 -10.54 -7.60
C VAL A 7 1.97 -9.75 -6.68
N ALA A 8 2.40 -9.57 -5.44
CA ALA A 8 1.79 -8.70 -4.45
C ALA A 8 2.66 -7.47 -4.22
N LEU A 9 2.06 -6.27 -4.26
CA LEU A 9 2.74 -5.00 -4.05
C LEU A 9 2.26 -4.34 -2.77
N VAL A 10 3.19 -3.87 -1.93
CA VAL A 10 2.86 -3.07 -0.73
C VAL A 10 3.50 -1.70 -0.83
N THR A 11 2.69 -0.64 -0.83
CA THR A 11 3.20 0.73 -0.78
C THR A 11 3.64 1.10 0.63
N GLY A 12 4.81 1.74 0.78
CA GLY A 12 5.33 2.13 2.10
C GLY A 12 5.67 0.94 3.01
N GLY A 13 6.11 -0.18 2.42
CA GLY A 13 6.38 -1.44 3.10
C GLY A 13 7.66 -1.48 3.96
N ASN A 14 8.38 -0.37 4.11
CA ASN A 14 9.68 -0.37 4.79
C ASN A 14 9.63 -0.19 6.32
N LYS A 15 8.46 0.07 6.91
CA LYS A 15 8.30 0.25 8.37
C LYS A 15 6.87 -0.01 8.82
N GLY A 16 6.68 -0.13 10.14
CA GLY A 16 5.36 -0.18 10.79
C GLY A 16 4.47 -1.29 10.23
N ILE A 17 3.19 -0.95 9.99
CA ILE A 17 2.17 -1.87 9.46
C ILE A 17 2.59 -2.42 8.08
N GLY A 18 3.10 -1.57 7.19
CA GLY A 18 3.57 -1.99 5.87
C GLY A 18 4.63 -3.10 5.91
N LEU A 19 5.61 -2.98 6.82
CA LEU A 19 6.65 -4.01 6.99
C LEU A 19 6.07 -5.33 7.52
N ALA A 20 5.12 -5.26 8.46
CA ALA A 20 4.43 -6.45 8.96
C ALA A 20 3.63 -7.14 7.85
N ILE A 21 2.98 -6.38 6.97
CA ILE A 21 2.24 -6.93 5.84
C ILE A 21 3.18 -7.59 4.83
N VAL A 22 4.30 -6.94 4.48
CA VAL A 22 5.30 -7.58 3.61
C VAL A 22 5.78 -8.89 4.21
N ARG A 23 6.09 -8.90 5.51
CA ARG A 23 6.51 -10.11 6.24
C ARG A 23 5.46 -11.22 6.13
N ASP A 24 4.19 -10.92 6.39
CA ASP A 24 3.12 -11.90 6.35
C ASP A 24 2.80 -12.36 4.92
N LEU A 25 2.86 -11.47 3.94
CA LEU A 25 2.74 -11.81 2.53
C LEU A 25 3.87 -12.76 2.10
N CYS A 26 5.13 -12.48 2.46
CA CYS A 26 6.24 -13.36 2.12
C CYS A 26 6.09 -14.77 2.71
N ARG A 27 5.36 -14.94 3.81
CA ARG A 27 5.12 -16.25 4.45
C ARG A 27 3.96 -17.02 3.84
N ARG A 28 2.97 -16.32 3.27
CA ARG A 28 1.65 -16.91 2.92
C ARG A 28 1.33 -16.83 1.43
N PHE A 29 1.87 -15.85 0.73
CA PHE A 29 1.63 -15.64 -0.69
C PHE A 29 2.57 -16.53 -1.51
N SER A 30 2.01 -17.20 -2.51
CA SER A 30 2.72 -18.16 -3.37
C SER A 30 3.61 -17.51 -4.45
N GLY A 31 3.58 -16.19 -4.57
CA GLY A 31 4.31 -15.43 -5.58
C GLY A 31 5.31 -14.42 -5.01
N ASP A 32 5.76 -13.52 -5.87
CA ASP A 32 6.71 -12.48 -5.49
C ASP A 32 6.01 -11.38 -4.66
N VAL A 33 6.71 -10.88 -3.65
CA VAL A 33 6.27 -9.74 -2.85
C VAL A 33 7.18 -8.56 -3.13
N VAL A 34 6.62 -7.46 -3.63
CA VAL A 34 7.30 -6.21 -3.90
C VAL A 34 7.06 -5.25 -2.74
N LEU A 35 8.12 -4.96 -1.99
CA LEU A 35 8.18 -3.93 -0.97
C LEU A 35 8.58 -2.61 -1.63
N THR A 36 7.82 -1.54 -1.38
CA THR A 36 8.22 -0.21 -1.84
C THR A 36 8.44 0.80 -0.72
N ALA A 37 9.28 1.78 -1.02
CA ALA A 37 9.57 2.89 -0.13
C ALA A 37 10.04 4.11 -0.94
N ARG A 38 9.76 5.31 -0.43
CA ARG A 38 10.27 6.56 -1.00
C ARG A 38 11.79 6.63 -0.94
N ASN A 39 12.36 6.29 0.21
CA ASN A 39 13.79 6.34 0.46
C ASN A 39 14.43 4.96 0.21
N VAL A 40 15.37 4.91 -0.75
CA VAL A 40 16.05 3.67 -1.18
C VAL A 40 16.78 2.99 -0.03
N ALA A 41 17.56 3.74 0.76
CA ALA A 41 18.33 3.17 1.86
C ALA A 41 17.42 2.51 2.92
N ARG A 42 16.31 3.15 3.27
CA ARG A 42 15.31 2.57 4.20
C ARG A 42 14.62 1.34 3.61
N GLY A 43 14.34 1.34 2.30
CA GLY A 43 13.77 0.19 1.61
C GLY A 43 14.72 -1.01 1.59
N GLN A 44 16.00 -0.77 1.27
CA GLN A 44 17.03 -1.82 1.28
C GLN A 44 17.28 -2.37 2.69
N ALA A 45 17.32 -1.51 3.71
CA ALA A 45 17.44 -1.95 5.10
C ALA A 45 16.26 -2.85 5.52
N ALA A 46 15.04 -2.52 5.09
CA ALA A 46 13.87 -3.36 5.35
C ALA A 46 13.96 -4.72 4.63
N VAL A 47 14.47 -4.77 3.40
CA VAL A 47 14.73 -6.04 2.71
C VAL A 47 15.77 -6.87 3.46
N GLN A 48 16.88 -6.28 3.89
CA GLN A 48 17.91 -6.99 4.67
C GLN A 48 17.36 -7.55 5.98
N GLN A 49 16.51 -6.78 6.67
CA GLN A 49 15.82 -7.25 7.87
C GLN A 49 14.97 -8.49 7.59
N LEU A 50 14.18 -8.48 6.51
CA LEU A 50 13.31 -9.60 6.14
C LEU A 50 14.12 -10.80 5.63
N GLN A 51 15.25 -10.58 4.96
CA GLN A 51 16.19 -11.62 4.56
C GLN A 51 16.81 -12.34 5.75
N ALA A 52 17.12 -11.61 6.83
CA ALA A 52 17.57 -12.23 8.08
C ALA A 52 16.50 -13.13 8.74
N GLU A 53 15.22 -12.92 8.40
CA GLU A 53 14.10 -13.79 8.82
C GLU A 53 13.84 -14.96 7.84
N GLY A 54 14.68 -15.12 6.80
CA GLY A 54 14.51 -16.14 5.76
C GLY A 54 13.48 -15.77 4.68
N LEU A 55 13.07 -14.51 4.59
CA LEU A 55 12.09 -14.00 3.62
C LEU A 55 12.80 -13.21 2.51
N SER A 56 12.29 -13.27 1.28
CA SER A 56 12.96 -12.67 0.11
C SER A 56 12.07 -11.72 -0.68
N PRO A 57 11.59 -10.60 -0.10
CA PRO A 57 10.87 -9.58 -0.87
C PRO A 57 11.80 -8.88 -1.87
N ARG A 58 11.24 -8.43 -3.00
CA ARG A 58 11.92 -7.55 -3.95
C ARG A 58 11.67 -6.09 -3.58
N PHE A 59 12.71 -5.26 -3.64
CA PHE A 59 12.56 -3.82 -3.43
C PHE A 59 12.33 -3.09 -4.76
N HIS A 60 11.39 -2.15 -4.77
CA HIS A 60 11.29 -1.12 -5.81
C HIS A 60 11.07 0.25 -5.16
N GLN A 61 11.78 1.29 -5.61
CA GLN A 61 11.55 2.64 -5.11
C GLN A 61 10.16 3.13 -5.55
N LEU A 62 9.42 3.76 -4.64
CA LEU A 62 8.15 4.40 -4.95
C LEU A 62 7.98 5.64 -4.07
N ASP A 63 7.86 6.80 -4.70
CA ASP A 63 7.25 7.97 -4.11
C ASP A 63 5.84 8.15 -4.66
N ILE A 64 4.83 7.99 -3.81
CA ILE A 64 3.43 8.14 -4.22
C ILE A 64 3.04 9.60 -4.50
N ASP A 65 3.89 10.57 -4.12
CA ASP A 65 3.70 11.99 -4.45
C ASP A 65 4.33 12.36 -5.82
N ASP A 66 4.98 11.42 -6.51
CA ASP A 66 5.63 11.62 -7.81
C ASP A 66 5.09 10.66 -8.87
N LEU A 67 4.36 11.23 -9.84
CA LEU A 67 3.75 10.47 -10.94
C LEU A 67 4.78 9.72 -11.81
N GLN A 68 6.01 10.23 -11.95
CA GLN A 68 7.05 9.53 -12.70
C GLN A 68 7.53 8.29 -11.95
N SER A 69 7.66 8.38 -10.62
CA SER A 69 7.97 7.23 -9.75
C SER A 69 6.88 6.15 -9.84
N ILE A 70 5.60 6.55 -9.82
CA ILE A 70 4.46 5.63 -10.00
C ILE A 70 4.51 4.94 -11.37
N ARG A 71 4.77 5.68 -12.45
CA ARG A 71 4.85 5.13 -13.81
C ARG A 71 6.05 4.20 -13.99
N ALA A 72 7.18 4.50 -13.38
CA ALA A 72 8.33 3.60 -13.37
C ALA A 72 7.98 2.25 -12.72
N LEU A 73 7.27 2.28 -11.59
CA LEU A 73 6.77 1.06 -10.95
C LEU A 73 5.75 0.31 -11.82
N ARG A 74 4.81 1.02 -12.45
CA ARG A 74 3.85 0.44 -13.41
C ARG A 74 4.57 -0.31 -14.52
N ASP A 75 5.56 0.32 -15.14
CA ASP A 75 6.28 -0.24 -16.28
C ASP A 75 7.16 -1.44 -15.84
N PHE A 76 7.75 -1.38 -14.65
CA PHE A 76 8.42 -2.51 -14.01
C PHE A 76 7.46 -3.70 -13.83
N LEU A 77 6.29 -3.48 -13.23
CA LEU A 77 5.30 -4.54 -13.00
C LEU A 77 4.82 -5.18 -14.30
N ARG A 78 4.53 -4.36 -15.31
CA ARG A 78 4.11 -4.84 -16.63
C ARG A 78 5.20 -5.66 -17.31
N LYS A 79 6.45 -5.22 -17.23
CA LYS A 79 7.59 -5.89 -17.87
C LYS A 79 7.94 -7.22 -17.21
N GLU A 80 8.00 -7.25 -15.88
CA GLU A 80 8.52 -8.39 -15.12
C GLU A 80 7.44 -9.44 -14.85
N TYR A 81 6.19 -9.03 -14.63
CA TYR A 81 5.11 -9.92 -14.18
C TYR A 81 3.91 -9.96 -15.14
N GLY A 82 3.89 -9.11 -16.17
CA GLY A 82 2.75 -8.98 -17.07
C GLY A 82 1.50 -8.34 -16.42
N GLY A 83 1.61 -7.83 -15.19
CA GLY A 83 0.50 -7.26 -14.43
C GLY A 83 0.70 -7.37 -12.92
N LEU A 84 -0.38 -7.12 -12.16
CA LEU A 84 -0.41 -7.13 -10.70
C LEU A 84 -1.52 -8.06 -10.18
N ASP A 85 -1.28 -8.80 -9.09
CA ASP A 85 -2.28 -9.71 -8.53
C ASP A 85 -2.88 -9.15 -7.21
N VAL A 86 -2.07 -8.45 -6.41
CA VAL A 86 -2.51 -7.82 -5.15
C VAL A 86 -1.87 -6.45 -5.01
N LEU A 87 -2.68 -5.41 -4.76
CA LEU A 87 -2.21 -4.07 -4.40
C LEU A 87 -2.58 -3.76 -2.94
N VAL A 88 -1.59 -3.42 -2.11
CA VAL A 88 -1.82 -2.90 -0.75
C VAL A 88 -1.38 -1.44 -0.69
N ASN A 89 -2.36 -0.54 -0.64
CA ASN A 89 -2.17 0.89 -0.41
C ASN A 89 -1.98 1.14 1.09
N ASN A 90 -0.72 1.25 1.51
CA ASN A 90 -0.33 1.47 2.91
C ASN A 90 0.54 2.72 3.10
N ALA A 91 1.17 3.24 2.03
CA ALA A 91 1.98 4.45 2.12
C ALA A 91 1.12 5.63 2.59
N GLY A 92 1.61 6.32 3.63
CA GLY A 92 0.97 7.50 4.17
C GLY A 92 1.80 8.16 5.25
N ILE A 93 1.42 9.38 5.59
CA ILE A 93 2.02 10.18 6.65
C ILE A 93 0.97 10.57 7.68
N ALA A 94 1.43 10.72 8.91
CA ALA A 94 0.68 11.33 9.99
C ALA A 94 1.66 12.16 10.82
N PHE A 95 1.27 13.39 11.12
CA PHE A 95 2.00 14.23 12.07
C PHE A 95 1.71 13.77 13.49
N LYS A 96 2.67 13.98 14.40
CA LYS A 96 2.45 13.69 15.82
C LYS A 96 1.54 14.76 16.42
N VAL A 97 0.79 14.41 17.46
CA VAL A 97 -0.10 15.35 18.17
C VAL A 97 0.65 16.60 18.67
N ALA A 98 1.91 16.43 19.08
CA ALA A 98 2.78 17.51 19.55
C ALA A 98 3.65 18.16 18.46
N ASP A 99 3.34 17.94 17.17
CA ASP A 99 4.11 18.54 16.08
C ASP A 99 3.86 20.06 16.00
N PRO A 100 4.92 20.92 15.96
CA PRO A 100 4.76 22.37 15.95
C PRO A 100 4.33 22.94 14.59
N THR A 101 4.25 22.11 13.54
CA THR A 101 3.87 22.55 12.19
C THR A 101 2.44 23.13 12.20
N PRO A 102 2.16 24.27 11.54
CA PRO A 102 0.81 24.80 11.48
C PRO A 102 -0.18 23.80 10.88
N PHE A 103 -1.39 23.70 11.45
CA PHE A 103 -2.37 22.68 11.05
C PHE A 103 -2.70 22.69 9.56
N HIS A 104 -2.81 23.87 8.93
CA HIS A 104 -3.10 23.95 7.49
C HIS A 104 -2.01 23.30 6.63
N ILE A 105 -0.74 23.43 7.01
CA ILE A 105 0.38 22.75 6.34
C ILE A 105 0.30 21.24 6.61
N GLN A 106 0.03 20.83 7.85
CA GLN A 106 -0.15 19.40 8.16
C GLN A 106 -1.25 18.77 7.31
N ALA A 107 -2.40 19.44 7.20
CA ALA A 107 -3.55 19.01 6.41
C ALA A 107 -3.20 18.93 4.92
N GLU A 108 -2.53 19.95 4.37
CA GLU A 108 -2.12 19.96 2.96
C GLU A 108 -1.19 18.79 2.61
N VAL A 109 -0.12 18.59 3.40
CA VAL A 109 0.83 17.49 3.14
C VAL A 109 0.15 16.13 3.35
N THR A 110 -0.70 15.99 4.38
CA THR A 110 -1.43 14.74 4.64
C THR A 110 -2.41 14.41 3.51
N MET A 111 -3.16 15.40 3.01
CA MET A 111 -4.07 15.21 1.88
C MET A 111 -3.31 14.90 0.59
N LYS A 112 -2.18 15.58 0.35
CA LYS A 112 -1.31 15.31 -0.80
C LYS A 112 -0.89 13.84 -0.84
N THR A 113 -0.34 13.33 0.26
CA THR A 113 0.20 11.97 0.29
C THR A 113 -0.89 10.90 0.46
N ASN A 114 -1.73 11.03 1.48
CA ASN A 114 -2.63 9.92 1.87
C ASN A 114 -3.82 9.78 0.91
N PHE A 115 -4.26 10.89 0.31
CA PHE A 115 -5.39 10.89 -0.61
C PHE A 115 -4.95 10.98 -2.07
N PHE A 116 -4.33 12.09 -2.48
CA PHE A 116 -3.98 12.30 -3.89
C PHE A 116 -2.93 11.32 -4.39
N GLY A 117 -1.87 11.07 -3.60
CA GLY A 117 -0.85 10.08 -3.96
C GLY A 117 -1.42 8.67 -4.08
N THR A 118 -2.27 8.25 -3.12
CA THR A 118 -2.97 6.95 -3.20
C THR A 118 -3.88 6.86 -4.42
N ARG A 119 -4.64 7.93 -4.73
CA ARG A 119 -5.47 8.00 -5.93
C ARG A 119 -4.64 7.81 -7.19
N ASP A 120 -3.50 8.50 -7.30
CA ASP A 120 -2.66 8.45 -8.49
C ASP A 120 -2.01 7.07 -8.67
N VAL A 121 -1.62 6.41 -7.57
CA VAL A 121 -1.21 5.00 -7.58
C VAL A 121 -2.32 4.10 -8.11
N CYS A 122 -3.55 4.26 -7.61
CA CYS A 122 -4.69 3.49 -8.09
C CYS A 122 -4.96 3.74 -9.58
N THR A 123 -4.95 4.99 -10.03
CA THR A 123 -5.18 5.34 -11.45
C THR A 123 -4.19 4.65 -12.38
N GLU A 124 -2.92 4.55 -12.00
CA GLU A 124 -1.88 3.95 -12.85
C GLU A 124 -1.78 2.42 -12.70
N LEU A 125 -2.07 1.85 -11.51
CA LEU A 125 -1.85 0.43 -11.22
C LEU A 125 -3.10 -0.46 -11.30
N LEU A 126 -4.31 0.07 -11.04
CA LEU A 126 -5.54 -0.73 -11.16
C LEU A 126 -5.74 -1.32 -12.57
N PRO A 127 -5.43 -0.61 -13.68
CA PRO A 127 -5.51 -1.20 -15.02
C PRO A 127 -4.56 -2.38 -15.27
N LEU A 128 -3.55 -2.58 -14.41
CA LEU A 128 -2.62 -3.71 -14.49
C LEU A 128 -3.10 -4.95 -13.72
N ILE A 129 -4.19 -4.85 -12.95
CA ILE A 129 -4.67 -5.98 -12.15
C ILE A 129 -5.12 -7.10 -13.08
N LYS A 130 -4.53 -8.28 -12.91
CA LYS A 130 -4.80 -9.46 -13.72
C LYS A 130 -6.20 -10.02 -13.43
N PRO A 131 -6.85 -10.72 -14.37
CA PRO A 131 -8.17 -11.33 -14.17
C PRO A 131 -8.24 -12.31 -12.98
N HIS A 132 -7.15 -13.01 -12.65
CA HIS A 132 -7.10 -13.91 -11.48
C HIS A 132 -6.83 -13.17 -10.15
N GLY A 133 -6.44 -11.91 -10.23
CA GLY A 133 -6.45 -10.96 -9.12
C GLY A 133 -7.86 -10.40 -8.85
N GLU A 134 -8.87 -10.89 -9.55
CA GLU A 134 -10.27 -10.64 -9.25
C GLU A 134 -10.83 -11.74 -8.35
N SER A 135 -11.66 -11.37 -7.38
CA SER A 135 -12.57 -12.31 -6.71
C SER A 135 -13.97 -11.80 -6.93
N ASP A 136 -14.85 -12.66 -7.46
CA ASP A 136 -16.23 -12.32 -7.81
C ASP A 136 -16.36 -11.08 -8.72
N GLY A 137 -15.45 -10.94 -9.71
CA GLY A 137 -15.44 -9.81 -10.65
C GLY A 137 -15.00 -8.47 -10.04
N LYS A 138 -14.29 -8.50 -8.89
CA LYS A 138 -13.77 -7.31 -8.20
C LYS A 138 -12.26 -7.35 -8.08
N GLN A 139 -11.59 -6.26 -8.49
CA GLN A 139 -10.14 -6.06 -8.35
C GLN A 139 -9.68 -6.16 -6.88
N ARG A 140 -8.65 -6.98 -6.59
CA ARG A 140 -8.04 -7.08 -5.24
C ARG A 140 -7.06 -5.93 -4.98
N ALA A 141 -7.60 -4.76 -4.65
CA ALA A 141 -6.85 -3.65 -4.06
C ALA A 141 -7.31 -3.43 -2.60
N PHE A 142 -6.35 -3.43 -1.67
CA PHE A 142 -6.60 -3.19 -0.25
C PHE A 142 -6.06 -1.80 0.11
N CYS A 143 -6.95 -0.89 0.48
CA CYS A 143 -6.55 0.36 1.12
C CYS A 143 -6.56 0.19 2.63
N LEU A 144 -5.38 0.31 3.24
CA LEU A 144 -5.29 0.53 4.67
C LEU A 144 -5.39 2.03 4.88
N GLY A 145 -6.61 2.49 5.14
CA GLY A 145 -6.81 3.85 5.64
C GLY A 145 -6.00 3.99 6.93
N LEU A 146 -5.07 4.94 6.95
CA LEU A 146 -4.69 5.57 8.21
C LEU A 146 -6.00 6.05 8.82
N ASP A 147 -6.40 5.51 9.97
CA ASP A 147 -7.49 6.06 10.76
C ASP A 147 -7.21 7.55 10.96
N LEU A 148 -7.82 8.39 10.13
CA LEU A 148 -8.08 9.78 10.43
C LEU A 148 -9.28 9.81 11.37
N ALA A 149 -9.22 9.08 12.49
CA ALA A 149 -10.16 9.25 13.58
C ALA A 149 -9.86 10.65 14.16
N PRO A 150 -10.76 11.63 14.00
CA PRO A 150 -10.45 12.99 14.35
C PRO A 150 -10.49 13.18 15.86
N ALA A 151 -9.77 14.19 16.30
CA ALA A 151 -9.98 14.93 17.54
C ALA A 151 -11.39 15.58 17.65
N CYS A 152 -12.44 14.94 17.12
CA CYS A 152 -13.82 15.41 17.13
C CYS A 152 -14.76 14.21 17.28
N LEU A 153 -15.18 13.91 18.51
CA LEU A 153 -16.56 13.50 18.88
C LEU A 153 -16.57 13.11 20.36
N GLY A 154 -16.96 14.05 21.21
CA GLY A 154 -17.54 13.71 22.49
C GLY A 154 -18.90 13.06 22.25
N SER A 155 -19.01 11.75 22.47
CA SER A 155 -20.27 11.02 22.65
C SER A 155 -19.97 9.64 23.26
N PRO A 156 -20.85 9.07 24.10
CA PRO A 156 -20.53 7.91 24.92
C PRO A 156 -20.46 6.61 24.10
N LEU A 157 -19.49 5.77 24.44
CA LEU A 157 -19.35 4.40 23.95
C LEU A 157 -20.59 3.55 24.30
N SER A 158 -21.37 3.17 23.28
CA SER A 158 -22.26 2.01 23.38
C SER A 158 -22.55 1.41 21.99
N SER A 159 -21.62 0.64 21.43
CA SER A 159 -22.01 -0.50 20.59
C SER A 159 -20.90 -1.58 20.54
N PRO A 160 -21.24 -2.87 20.69
CA PRO A 160 -20.28 -3.97 20.81
C PRO A 160 -19.90 -4.53 19.43
N ARG A 161 -19.28 -3.71 18.59
CA ARG A 161 -18.66 -4.15 17.31
C ARG A 161 -17.18 -3.81 17.24
N CYS A 162 -16.52 -3.83 18.39
CA CYS A 162 -15.06 -3.87 18.48
C CYS A 162 -14.62 -5.33 18.35
N GLY A 163 -14.27 -5.74 17.13
CA GLY A 163 -13.74 -7.05 16.79
C GLY A 163 -13.02 -6.95 15.46
N SER A 164 -11.77 -7.42 15.44
CA SER A 164 -10.80 -7.41 14.35
C SER A 164 -11.33 -7.77 12.95
N THR A 165 -10.63 -7.24 11.93
CA THR A 165 -10.59 -7.70 10.53
C THR A 165 -11.88 -7.59 9.71
N ASP A 166 -12.15 -6.40 9.17
CA ASP A 166 -12.84 -6.25 7.88
C ASP A 166 -12.45 -4.92 7.25
N LEU A 167 -11.36 -4.92 6.48
CA LEU A 167 -10.88 -3.77 5.70
C LEU A 167 -11.23 -4.00 4.24
N TRP A 168 -12.43 -3.57 3.85
CA TRP A 168 -12.89 -3.55 2.45
C TRP A 168 -13.07 -2.10 2.00
N ALA A 169 -12.16 -1.60 1.17
CA ALA A 169 -12.39 -0.38 0.39
C ALA A 169 -12.54 -0.79 -1.08
N VAL A 170 -13.79 -0.93 -1.53
CA VAL A 170 -14.16 -1.27 -2.90
C VAL A 170 -14.38 0.03 -3.67
N PHE A 171 -13.56 0.33 -4.68
CA PHE A 171 -13.89 1.35 -5.67
C PHE A 171 -14.58 0.66 -6.86
N PRO A 172 -15.80 1.05 -7.24
CA PRO A 172 -16.38 0.56 -8.49
C PRO A 172 -15.58 1.09 -9.68
N ALA A 173 -15.31 0.24 -10.66
CA ALA A 173 -14.82 0.67 -11.95
C ALA A 173 -15.90 1.57 -12.59
N SER A 174 -15.55 2.81 -12.93
CA SER A 174 -16.43 3.68 -13.71
C SER A 174 -16.58 3.10 -15.12
N SER A 175 -17.84 2.90 -15.50
CA SER A 175 -18.36 2.44 -16.80
C SER A 175 -17.85 3.24 -17.99
#